data_AF-X1EVG6-F1
#
_entry.id   AF-X1EVG6-F1
#
_cell.length_a   1.000
_cell.length_b   1.000
_cell.length_c   1.000
_cell.angle_alpha   90.00
_cell.angle_beta   90.00
_cell.angle_gamma   90.00
#
_symmetry.space_group_name_H-M   'P 1'
#
loop_
_entity.id
_entity.type
_entity.pdbx_description
1 polymer ?
#
loop_
_entity_poly.entity_id
_entity_poly.type
_entity_poly.pdbx_seq_one_letter_code
_entity_poly.pdbx_strand_id
1 'polypeptide(L)'
;MDTINGWIEEETRGKIDKMLSEIPADAVMYLINAIYFKGNWTYPFDENLTGDDDFYLIDGTTKKVPMMSQQENFGYYKGDNFSGVKLPYGQEKMAMYIILPDEGVNLDSVIESLDTDRWKDILESFSSKKVYISMPRYKME
;
A
#
# COMPACT_ATOMS: atom_id res chain seq x y z
N MET A 1 7.64 10.74 -28.55
CA MET A 1 6.51 10.10 -27.84
C MET A 1 6.86 8.67 -27.49
N ASP A 2 7.07 7.83 -28.51
CA ASP A 2 7.29 6.38 -28.36
C ASP A 2 8.57 6.02 -27.61
N THR A 3 9.63 6.83 -27.73
CA THR A 3 10.88 6.62 -26.98
C THR A 3 10.69 6.81 -25.47
N ILE A 4 9.87 7.78 -25.05
CA ILE A 4 9.65 8.08 -23.63
C ILE A 4 8.67 7.08 -23.04
N ASN A 5 7.52 6.86 -23.67
CA ASN A 5 6.56 5.86 -23.18
C ASN A 5 7.14 4.44 -23.26
N GLY A 6 7.95 4.12 -24.28
CA GLY A 6 8.64 2.83 -24.38
C GLY A 6 9.70 2.63 -23.29
N TRP A 7 10.47 3.66 -22.92
CA TRP A 7 11.37 3.59 -21.76
C TRP A 7 10.60 3.37 -20.45
N ILE A 8 9.48 4.09 -20.26
CA ILE A 8 8.62 3.92 -19.07
C ILE A 8 8.03 2.51 -19.02
N GLU A 9 7.57 1.99 -20.15
CA GLU A 9 7.05 0.63 -20.26
C GLU A 9 8.12 -0.40 -19.90
N GLU A 10 9.34 -0.24 -20.40
CA GLU A 10 10.46 -1.14 -20.09
C GLU A 10 10.83 -1.10 -18.61
N GLU A 11 11.04 0.09 -18.04
CA GLU A 11 11.44 0.27 -16.63
C GLU A 11 10.36 -0.17 -15.64
N THR A 12 9.10 -0.14 -16.05
CA THR A 12 7.95 -0.58 -15.23
C THR A 12 7.50 -2.00 -15.55
N ARG A 13 8.24 -2.73 -16.40
CA ARG A 13 7.90 -4.09 -16.87
C ARG A 13 6.48 -4.18 -17.44
N GLY A 14 6.09 -3.19 -18.22
CA GLY A 14 4.79 -3.09 -18.88
C GLY A 14 3.64 -2.72 -17.95
N LYS A 15 3.92 -2.14 -16.77
CA LYS A 15 2.88 -1.75 -15.81
C LYS A 15 2.43 -0.30 -15.93
N ILE A 16 3.26 0.56 -16.53
CA ILE A 16 2.91 1.92 -16.93
C ILE A 16 3.19 2.00 -18.43
N ASP A 17 2.15 1.98 -19.25
CA ASP A 17 2.25 1.91 -20.71
C ASP A 17 2.16 3.29 -21.38
N LYS A 18 1.43 4.23 -20.78
CA LYS A 18 1.24 5.59 -21.33
C LYS A 18 1.21 6.64 -20.23
N MET A 19 2.36 7.28 -20.02
CA MET A 19 2.44 8.39 -19.06
C MET A 19 2.22 9.76 -19.73
N LEU A 20 2.59 9.90 -21.01
CA LEU A 20 2.35 11.11 -21.80
C LEU A 20 1.43 10.80 -22.97
N SER A 21 0.43 11.66 -23.19
CA SER A 21 -0.55 11.60 -24.28
C SER A 21 -0.34 12.68 -25.35
N GLU A 22 0.23 13.84 -25.00
CA GLU A 22 0.77 14.84 -25.93
C GLU A 22 2.01 15.55 -25.35
N ILE A 23 2.94 15.99 -26.21
CA ILE A 23 4.06 16.87 -25.86
C ILE A 23 3.88 18.20 -26.63
N PRO A 24 3.66 19.35 -25.95
CA PRO A 24 3.56 20.66 -26.59
C PRO A 24 4.84 21.00 -27.36
N ALA A 25 4.68 21.71 -28.47
CA ALA A 25 5.79 22.04 -29.38
C ALA A 25 6.82 23.01 -28.78
N ASP A 26 6.46 23.73 -27.72
CA ASP A 26 7.31 24.66 -26.96
C ASP A 26 7.95 24.01 -25.72
N ALA A 27 7.71 22.71 -25.49
CA ALA A 27 8.29 22.02 -24.34
C ALA A 27 9.81 21.85 -24.51
N VAL A 28 10.57 22.44 -23.58
CA VAL A 28 12.04 22.41 -23.59
C VAL A 28 12.61 21.27 -22.72
N MET A 29 11.89 20.81 -21.70
CA MET A 29 12.34 19.74 -20.80
C MET A 29 11.17 19.03 -20.09
N TYR A 30 11.30 17.72 -19.88
CA TYR A 30 10.44 16.91 -19.00
C TYR A 30 11.28 16.19 -17.95
N LEU A 31 10.84 16.23 -16.69
CA LEU A 31 11.32 15.35 -15.64
C LEU A 31 10.24 14.31 -15.37
N ILE A 32 10.58 13.04 -15.61
CA ILE A 32 9.66 11.92 -15.48
C ILE A 32 10.22 10.96 -14.43
N ASN A 33 9.39 10.56 -13.48
CA ASN A 33 9.72 9.58 -12.46
C ASN A 33 8.69 8.44 -12.51
N ALA A 34 9.17 7.21 -12.66
CA ALA A 34 8.35 6.01 -12.59
C ALA A 34 8.89 5.11 -11.47
N ILE A 35 8.03 4.79 -10.50
CA ILE A 35 8.37 3.91 -9.38
C ILE A 35 7.59 2.62 -9.54
N TYR A 36 8.30 1.51 -9.75
CA TYR A 36 7.71 0.18 -9.82
C TYR A 36 8.19 -0.68 -8.67
N PHE A 37 7.25 -1.24 -7.91
CA PHE A 37 7.54 -2.16 -6.82
C PHE A 37 6.89 -3.53 -7.07
N LYS A 38 7.72 -4.57 -7.05
CA LYS A 38 7.27 -5.97 -7.07
C LYS A 38 7.97 -6.73 -5.94
N GLY A 39 7.26 -6.94 -4.85
CA GLY A 39 7.70 -7.74 -3.72
C GLY A 39 6.79 -8.94 -3.50
N ASN A 40 7.38 -10.10 -3.25
CA ASN A 40 6.65 -11.23 -2.69
C ASN A 40 6.61 -11.07 -1.18
N TRP A 41 5.45 -11.30 -0.55
CA TRP A 41 5.36 -11.35 0.92
C TRP A 41 6.35 -12.38 1.47
N THR A 42 6.97 -12.09 2.62
CA THR A 42 7.73 -13.10 3.37
C THR A 42 6.81 -14.25 3.79
N TYR A 43 5.60 -13.91 4.22
CA TYR A 43 4.52 -14.84 4.57
C TYR A 43 3.35 -14.63 3.60
N PRO A 44 3.26 -15.43 2.52
CA PRO A 44 2.21 -15.29 1.51
C PRO A 44 0.85 -15.70 2.06
N PHE A 45 -0.19 -15.00 1.63
CA PHE A 45 -1.58 -15.37 1.90
C PHE A 45 -1.95 -16.62 1.10
N ASP A 46 -2.66 -17.56 1.72
CA ASP A 46 -3.24 -18.71 1.01
C ASP A 46 -4.44 -18.23 0.18
N GLU A 47 -4.40 -18.48 -1.13
CA GLU A 47 -5.48 -18.08 -2.05
C GLU A 47 -6.81 -18.77 -1.71
N ASN A 48 -6.78 -19.97 -1.12
CA ASN A 48 -7.99 -20.69 -0.71
C ASN A 48 -8.67 -20.07 0.51
N LEU A 49 -7.95 -19.24 1.27
CA LEU A 49 -8.49 -18.47 2.39
C LEU A 49 -8.93 -17.06 1.99
N THR A 50 -8.86 -16.74 0.69
CA THR A 50 -9.43 -15.51 0.15
C THR A 50 -10.91 -15.71 -0.16
N GLY A 51 -11.77 -14.86 0.40
CA GLY A 51 -13.22 -14.90 0.16
C GLY A 51 -13.80 -13.50 0.01
N ASP A 52 -15.03 -13.40 -0.51
CA ASP A 52 -15.71 -12.10 -0.63
C ASP A 52 -16.14 -11.59 0.75
N ASP A 53 -15.71 -10.38 1.10
CA ASP A 53 -16.10 -9.69 2.34
C ASP A 53 -16.41 -8.22 2.07
N ASP A 54 -17.08 -7.57 3.02
CA ASP A 54 -17.50 -6.18 2.91
C ASP A 54 -16.32 -5.23 3.19
N PHE A 55 -16.16 -4.24 2.32
CA PHE A 55 -15.23 -3.13 2.49
C PHE A 55 -16.00 -1.81 2.48
N TYR A 56 -15.76 -0.99 3.50
CA TYR A 56 -16.46 0.28 3.72
C TYR A 56 -15.68 1.41 3.05
N LEU A 57 -16.31 2.06 2.06
CA LEU A 57 -15.73 3.17 1.32
C LEU A 57 -15.91 4.49 2.07
N ILE A 58 -15.07 5.47 1.75
CA ILE A 58 -15.07 6.78 2.41
C ILE A 58 -16.37 7.58 2.17
N ASP A 59 -17.07 7.28 1.07
CA ASP A 59 -18.38 7.87 0.75
C ASP A 59 -19.54 7.23 1.53
N GLY A 60 -19.25 6.29 2.43
CA GLY A 60 -20.21 5.58 3.26
C GLY A 60 -20.85 4.37 2.59
N THR A 61 -20.52 4.08 1.33
CA THR A 61 -21.02 2.88 0.64
C THR A 61 -20.19 1.64 0.99
N THR A 62 -20.79 0.46 0.81
CA THR A 62 -20.12 -0.82 1.06
C THR A 62 -19.94 -1.57 -0.26
N LYS A 63 -18.77 -2.16 -0.45
CA LYS A 63 -18.45 -2.98 -1.63
C LYS A 63 -17.93 -4.34 -1.19
N LYS A 64 -18.39 -5.41 -1.85
CA LYS A 64 -17.77 -6.73 -1.70
C LYS A 64 -16.45 -6.80 -2.44
N VAL A 65 -15.41 -7.25 -1.76
CA VAL A 65 -14.05 -7.37 -2.30
C VAL A 65 -13.44 -8.72 -1.92
N PRO A 66 -12.51 -9.26 -2.72
CA PRO A 66 -11.74 -10.43 -2.32
C PRO A 66 -10.86 -10.06 -1.12
N MET A 67 -11.21 -10.59 0.04
CA MET A 67 -10.57 -10.34 1.32
C MET A 67 -9.61 -11.48 1.63
N MET A 68 -8.32 -11.18 1.69
CA MET A 68 -7.28 -12.14 2.01
C MET A 68 -7.11 -12.22 3.52
N SER A 69 -6.90 -13.42 4.07
CA SER A 69 -6.70 -13.61 5.50
C SER A 69 -5.51 -14.50 5.83
N GLN A 70 -4.84 -14.23 6.94
CA GLN A 70 -3.84 -15.13 7.52
C GLN A 70 -3.59 -14.81 9.00
N GLN A 71 -2.90 -15.71 9.69
CA GLN A 71 -2.45 -15.50 11.06
C GLN A 71 -0.98 -15.87 11.19
N GLU A 72 -0.14 -14.89 11.54
CA GLU A 72 1.30 -15.08 11.72
C GLU A 72 1.84 -14.07 12.75
N ASN A 73 3.11 -14.19 13.12
CA ASN A 73 3.82 -13.18 13.88
C ASN A 73 4.21 -12.02 12.97
N PHE A 74 3.54 -10.88 13.15
CA PHE A 74 3.83 -9.64 12.44
C PHE A 74 4.32 -8.58 13.42
N GLY A 75 5.01 -7.58 12.90
CA GLY A 75 5.17 -6.34 13.66
C GLY A 75 3.79 -5.73 13.86
N TYR A 76 3.41 -5.48 15.11
CA TYR A 76 2.16 -4.84 15.47
C TYR A 76 2.39 -3.69 16.43
N TYR A 77 1.61 -2.64 16.26
CA TYR A 77 1.55 -1.50 17.17
C TYR A 77 0.09 -1.07 17.35
N LYS A 78 -0.29 -0.71 18.57
CA LYS A 78 -1.58 -0.07 18.88
C LYS A 78 -1.27 1.34 19.36
N GLY A 79 -1.58 2.32 18.53
CA GLY A 79 -1.41 3.73 18.86
C GLY A 79 -2.70 4.33 19.40
N ASP A 80 -2.67 5.65 19.60
CA ASP A 80 -3.86 6.41 19.93
C ASP A 80 -4.73 6.53 18.68
N ASN A 81 -5.92 5.90 18.71
CA ASN A 81 -6.94 5.94 17.65
C ASN A 81 -6.59 5.18 16.35
N PHE A 82 -5.56 4.33 16.34
CA PHE A 82 -5.27 3.46 15.21
C PHE A 82 -4.54 2.18 15.62
N SER A 83 -4.55 1.21 14.71
CA SER A 83 -3.75 -0.01 14.79
C SER A 83 -2.81 -0.09 13.60
N GLY A 84 -1.57 -0.50 13.83
CA GLY A 84 -0.53 -0.62 12.82
C GLY A 84 -0.08 -2.07 12.64
N VAL A 85 0.11 -2.52 11.40
CA VAL A 85 0.76 -3.80 11.08
C VAL A 85 1.89 -3.63 10.07
N LYS A 86 3.00 -4.34 10.28
CA LYS A 86 4.17 -4.40 9.42
C LYS A 86 4.20 -5.76 8.70
N LEU A 87 4.08 -5.73 7.37
CA LEU A 87 4.08 -6.90 6.50
C LEU A 87 5.40 -6.95 5.69
N PRO A 88 6.35 -7.82 6.02
CA PRO A 88 7.63 -7.88 5.33
C PRO A 88 7.54 -8.56 3.96
N TYR A 89 8.46 -8.18 3.07
CA TYR A 89 8.66 -8.76 1.75
C TYR A 89 9.96 -9.57 1.69
N GLY A 90 9.92 -10.73 1.02
CA GLY A 90 11.10 -11.55 0.72
C GLY A 90 11.91 -11.87 1.97
N GLN A 91 13.19 -11.50 1.97
CA GLN A 91 14.11 -11.64 3.11
C GLN A 91 14.06 -10.45 4.08
N GLU A 92 12.88 -9.85 4.24
CA GLU A 92 12.55 -8.79 5.22
C GLU A 92 13.32 -7.46 5.07
N LYS A 93 14.02 -7.25 3.95
CA LYS A 93 14.71 -5.97 3.65
C LYS A 93 13.76 -4.80 3.41
N MET A 94 12.50 -5.11 3.08
CA MET A 94 11.43 -4.14 2.85
C MET A 94 10.15 -4.64 3.51
N ALA A 95 9.28 -3.72 3.89
CA ALA A 95 7.98 -4.04 4.46
C ALA A 95 6.93 -2.99 4.07
N MET A 96 5.69 -3.43 3.95
CA MET A 96 4.53 -2.55 3.92
C MET A 96 4.09 -2.28 5.36
N TYR A 97 3.88 -1.00 5.70
CA TYR A 97 3.28 -0.59 6.95
C TYR A 97 1.84 -0.16 6.66
N ILE A 98 0.89 -0.78 7.33
CA ILE A 98 -0.53 -0.47 7.19
C ILE A 98 -0.98 0.15 8.49
N ILE A 99 -1.54 1.36 8.39
CA ILE A 99 -2.18 2.07 9.50
C ILE A 99 -3.69 2.00 9.26
N LEU A 100 -4.40 1.42 10.22
CA LEU A 100 -5.84 1.27 10.21
C LEU A 100 -6.41 2.13 11.35
N PRO A 101 -7.08 3.25 11.06
CA PRO A 101 -7.79 4.02 12.08
C PRO A 101 -8.79 3.13 12.83
N ASP A 102 -8.99 3.42 14.12
CA ASP A 102 -10.00 2.74 14.91
C ASP A 102 -11.40 3.13 14.44
N GLU A 103 -12.40 2.31 14.78
CA GLU A 103 -13.79 2.58 14.39
C GLU A 103 -14.27 3.95 14.88
N GLY A 104 -14.87 4.73 13.97
CA GLY A 104 -15.31 6.10 14.25
C GLY A 104 -14.23 7.17 14.17
N VAL A 105 -12.96 6.79 13.94
CA VAL A 105 -11.86 7.74 13.73
C VAL A 105 -11.79 8.13 12.27
N ASN A 106 -11.77 9.43 12.00
CA ASN A 106 -11.65 9.95 10.64
C ASN A 106 -10.21 9.74 10.11
N LEU A 107 -10.07 9.17 8.91
CA LEU A 107 -8.78 8.90 8.27
C LEU A 107 -7.93 10.18 8.08
N ASP A 108 -8.53 11.29 7.67
CA ASP A 108 -7.84 12.56 7.45
C ASP A 108 -7.20 13.06 8.75
N SER A 109 -7.87 12.88 9.88
CA SER A 109 -7.30 13.26 11.20
C SER A 109 -6.05 12.46 11.56
N VAL A 110 -5.99 11.18 11.15
CA VAL A 110 -4.80 10.35 11.34
C VAL A 110 -3.69 10.84 10.42
N ILE A 111 -4.00 11.11 9.14
CA ILE A 111 -3.04 11.62 8.14
C ILE A 111 -2.46 12.98 8.56
N GLU A 112 -3.29 13.93 8.96
CA GLU A 112 -2.87 15.27 9.42
C GLU A 112 -1.99 15.21 10.68
N SER A 113 -2.16 14.17 11.50
CA SER A 113 -1.32 13.97 12.68
C SER A 113 0.07 13.42 12.37
N LEU A 114 0.29 12.87 11.16
CA LEU A 114 1.55 12.24 10.77
C LEU A 114 2.55 13.30 10.27
N ASP A 115 3.56 13.56 11.08
CA ASP A 115 4.79 14.23 10.66
C ASP A 115 5.98 13.25 10.70
N THR A 116 7.17 13.74 10.35
CA THR A 116 8.40 12.93 10.31
C THR A 116 8.74 12.31 11.66
N ASP A 117 8.57 13.07 12.74
CA ASP A 117 8.96 12.63 14.09
C ASP A 117 7.97 11.58 14.59
N ARG A 118 6.66 11.85 14.46
CA ARG A 118 5.62 10.88 14.80
C ARG A 118 5.72 9.62 13.95
N TRP A 119 6.03 9.74 12.66
CA TRP A 119 6.23 8.57 11.81
C TRP A 119 7.41 7.72 12.28
N LYS A 120 8.51 8.36 12.67
CA LYS A 120 9.67 7.66 13.23
C LYS A 120 9.32 6.94 14.54
N ASP A 121 8.60 7.60 15.44
CA ASP A 121 8.15 7.00 16.69
C ASP A 121 7.23 5.78 16.45
N ILE A 122 6.33 5.88 15.47
CA ILE A 122 5.48 4.77 15.05
C ILE A 122 6.34 3.60 14.57
N LEU A 123 7.33 3.84 13.71
CA LEU A 123 8.22 2.79 13.19
C LEU A 123 9.00 2.07 14.30
N GLU A 124 9.42 2.79 15.33
CA GLU A 124 10.16 2.25 16.48
C GLU A 124 9.24 1.51 17.48
N SER A 125 7.93 1.77 17.45
CA SER A 125 6.96 1.20 18.39
C SER A 125 6.44 -0.20 18.02
N PHE A 126 6.75 -0.68 16.81
CA PHE A 126 6.33 -2.01 16.37
C PHE A 126 7.03 -3.11 17.16
N SER A 127 6.25 -4.10 17.60
CA SER A 127 6.76 -5.29 18.28
C SER A 127 6.18 -6.55 17.64
N SER A 128 6.94 -7.65 17.64
CA SER A 128 6.46 -8.91 17.08
C SER A 128 5.34 -9.48 17.93
N LYS A 129 4.16 -9.68 17.33
CA LYS A 129 2.98 -10.28 17.97
C LYS A 129 2.27 -11.21 16.98
N LYS A 130 1.61 -12.24 17.51
CA LYS A 130 0.70 -13.08 16.73
C LYS A 130 -0.54 -12.27 16.37
N VAL A 131 -0.73 -11.98 15.09
CA VAL A 131 -1.82 -11.15 14.56
C VAL A 131 -2.62 -11.93 13.53
N TYR A 132 -3.94 -11.88 13.64
CA TYR A 132 -4.84 -12.27 12.55
C TYR A 132 -5.09 -11.03 11.68
N ILE A 133 -4.76 -11.11 10.40
CA ILE A 133 -4.96 -10.02 9.45
C ILE A 133 -6.02 -10.40 8.42
N SER A 134 -6.89 -9.45 8.12
CA SER A 134 -7.83 -9.47 6.99
C SER A 134 -7.55 -8.24 6.15
N MET A 135 -7.22 -8.43 4.86
CA MET A 135 -6.77 -7.34 3.98
C MET A 135 -7.37 -7.50 2.58
N PRO A 136 -7.97 -6.43 2.00
CA PRO A 136 -8.54 -6.52 0.67
C PRO A 136 -7.43 -6.72 -0.36
N ARG A 137 -7.67 -7.57 -1.35
CA ARG A 137 -6.84 -7.63 -2.56
C ARG A 137 -7.16 -6.41 -3.41
N TYR A 138 -6.17 -5.56 -3.66
CA TYR A 138 -6.35 -4.35 -4.46
C TYR A 138 -5.29 -4.21 -5.55
N LYS A 139 -5.64 -3.43 -6.58
CA LYS A 139 -4.74 -2.98 -7.65
C LYS A 139 -5.00 -1.49 -7.82
N MET A 140 -3.94 -0.69 -7.88
CA MET A 140 -3.99 0.72 -8.29
C MET A 140 -3.13 0.85 -9.54
N GLU A 141 -3.56 1.69 -10.48
CA GLU A 141 -2.87 2.02 -11.74
C GLU A 141 -2.30 3.44 -11.66
#